data_AF-A0A7V4P9D8-F1
#
_entry.id   AF-A0A7V4P9D8-F1
#
_cell.length_a   1.000
_cell.length_b   1.000
_cell.length_c   1.000
_cell.angle_alpha   90.00
_cell.angle_beta   90.00
_cell.angle_gamma   90.00
#
_symmetry.space_group_name_H-M   'P 1'
#
loop_
_entity.id
_entity.type
_entity.pdbx_description
1 polymer ?
#
loop_
_entity_poly.entity_id
_entity_poly.type
_entity_poly.pdbx_seq_one_letter_code
_entity_poly.pdbx_strand_id
1 'polypeptide(L)'
;MDQARTIEGRPLQRSRVGIAVAAAAIGLLATANAYYAVIWPWLVLRRAAQFPVPQASDLPRPLRLPPPGELPPLVQPPALPQGEWTDASLNAVQKGDIRVRVLGVRLGRVPLAGSSNPEPSADTKLSIQLRINNVGTRRKIDYLSWGDAERTPTGPLAVLTDSRERTYKPVSPAKGARALGSRPAAALPPGKYVEDFLVFDAPPDEVEYFRLELPAAAFGDAGSLKLHIPWTLVKKGGDA
;
A
#
# COMPACT_ATOMS: atom_id res chain seq x y z
N MET A 1 -76.42 36.23 -20.98
CA MET A 1 -77.14 35.06 -20.44
C MET A 1 -76.08 33.97 -20.29
N ASP A 2 -75.48 33.79 -19.10
CA ASP A 2 -76.05 33.13 -17.90
C ASP A 2 -75.97 31.60 -18.09
N GLN A 3 -75.25 30.75 -17.35
CA GLN A 3 -74.90 30.58 -15.92
C GLN A 3 -73.54 29.82 -15.84
N ALA A 4 -72.57 30.14 -14.99
CA ALA A 4 -72.49 29.80 -13.57
C ALA A 4 -72.71 28.30 -13.23
N ARG A 5 -71.62 27.55 -13.06
CA ARG A 5 -71.53 26.48 -12.05
C ARG A 5 -70.13 26.43 -11.44
N THR A 6 -70.00 27.22 -10.38
CA THR A 6 -69.36 26.91 -9.10
C THR A 6 -69.07 25.42 -8.87
N ILE A 7 -67.80 25.09 -8.64
CA ILE A 7 -67.41 24.03 -7.71
C ILE A 7 -66.41 24.62 -6.73
N GLU A 8 -66.93 24.98 -5.55
CA GLU A 8 -66.19 25.07 -4.29
C GLU A 8 -65.43 23.74 -4.10
N GLY A 9 -64.13 23.75 -3.83
CA GLY A 9 -63.61 24.12 -2.53
C GLY A 9 -63.54 22.89 -1.63
N ARG A 10 -62.36 22.28 -1.54
CA ARG A 10 -61.76 21.93 -0.23
C ARG A 10 -60.25 21.74 -0.36
N PRO A 11 -59.48 22.26 0.61
CA PRO A 11 -58.03 22.30 0.55
C PRO A 11 -57.45 20.90 0.75
N LEU A 12 -56.55 20.48 -0.14
CA LEU A 12 -55.65 19.37 0.13
C LEU A 12 -54.74 19.79 1.28
N GLN A 13 -55.20 19.41 2.46
CA GLN A 13 -54.50 19.26 3.73
C GLN A 13 -53.02 18.91 3.48
N ARG A 14 -52.17 19.94 3.56
CA ARG A 14 -50.72 19.81 3.59
C ARG A 14 -50.35 18.94 4.79
N SER A 15 -50.14 17.65 4.54
CA SER A 15 -49.55 16.72 5.50
C SER A 15 -48.12 17.17 5.80
N ARG A 16 -47.97 17.92 6.88
CA ARG A 16 -46.69 18.30 7.51
C ARG A 16 -46.05 17.11 8.23
N VAL A 17 -45.99 15.94 7.58
CA VAL A 17 -45.41 14.72 8.20
C VAL A 17 -44.28 14.11 7.35
N GLY A 18 -44.02 14.61 6.14
CA GLY A 18 -43.00 14.07 5.24
C GLY A 18 -41.58 14.68 5.32
N ILE A 19 -41.30 15.60 6.24
CA ILE A 19 -39.99 16.31 6.31
C ILE A 19 -39.13 15.86 7.50
N ALA A 20 -39.62 14.97 8.37
CA ALA A 20 -38.89 14.56 9.57
C ALA A 20 -38.15 13.20 9.47
N VAL A 21 -38.11 12.53 8.31
CA VAL A 21 -37.43 11.23 8.17
C VAL A 21 -36.16 11.28 7.30
N ALA A 22 -35.93 12.36 6.54
CA ALA A 22 -34.75 12.49 5.68
C ALA A 22 -33.49 13.04 6.38
N ALA A 23 -33.53 13.38 7.67
CA ALA A 23 -32.38 13.83 8.46
C ALA A 23 -31.77 12.76 9.37
N ALA A 24 -32.39 11.58 9.47
CA ALA A 24 -31.94 10.49 10.35
C ALA A 24 -31.07 9.42 9.64
N ALA A 25 -30.94 9.47 8.31
CA ALA A 25 -30.10 8.52 7.55
C ALA A 25 -28.63 8.97 7.38
N ILE A 26 -28.29 10.22 7.73
CA ILE A 26 -26.92 10.75 7.64
C ILE A 26 -26.17 10.63 8.99
N GLY A 27 -26.88 10.44 10.11
CA GLY A 27 -26.28 10.31 11.45
C GLY A 27 -25.77 8.91 11.81
N LEU A 28 -26.14 7.86 11.07
CA LEU A 28 -25.86 6.46 11.43
C LEU A 28 -24.79 5.77 10.56
N LEU A 29 -24.18 6.50 9.60
CA LEU A 29 -23.03 6.03 8.81
C LEU A 29 -21.72 6.76 9.17
N ALA A 30 -21.73 7.60 10.20
CA ALA A 30 -20.55 8.25 10.76
C ALA A 30 -20.02 7.56 12.04
N THR A 31 -20.78 6.62 12.63
CA THR A 31 -20.42 5.98 13.90
C THR A 31 -19.78 4.60 13.76
N ALA A 32 -19.76 4.00 12.56
CA ALA A 32 -19.12 2.69 12.35
C ALA A 32 -17.59 2.76 12.16
N ASN A 33 -17.04 3.91 11.73
CA ASN A 33 -15.59 4.06 11.51
C ASN A 33 -14.81 4.57 12.73
N ALA A 34 -15.49 5.06 13.77
CA ALA A 34 -14.85 5.49 15.01
C ALA A 34 -14.58 4.34 15.99
N TYR A 35 -15.18 3.16 15.78
CA TYR A 35 -15.08 2.02 16.70
C TYR A 35 -13.72 1.28 16.63
N TYR A 36 -13.00 1.39 15.50
CA TYR A 36 -11.68 0.75 15.35
C TYR A 36 -10.52 1.56 15.95
N ALA A 37 -10.68 2.85 16.19
CA ALA A 37 -9.59 3.71 16.68
C ALA A 37 -9.43 3.74 18.21
N VAL A 38 -10.42 3.26 18.98
CA VAL A 38 -10.41 3.36 20.45
C VAL A 38 -10.31 2.00 21.16
N ILE A 39 -10.80 0.91 20.55
CA ILE A 39 -10.84 -0.41 21.22
C ILE A 39 -9.58 -1.26 20.94
N TRP A 40 -8.93 -1.08 19.79
CA TRP A 40 -7.73 -1.85 19.45
C TRP A 40 -6.51 -1.59 20.37
N PRO A 41 -6.27 -0.37 20.89
CA PRO A 41 -5.20 -0.15 21.87
C PRO A 41 -5.40 -0.94 23.18
N TRP A 42 -6.65 -1.21 23.60
CA TRP A 42 -6.95 -1.92 24.84
C TRP A 42 -6.89 -3.44 24.73
N LEU A 43 -7.17 -4.01 23.56
CA LEU A 43 -7.08 -5.46 23.32
C LEU A 43 -5.63 -5.94 23.13
N VAL A 44 -4.74 -5.10 22.60
CA VAL A 44 -3.31 -5.43 22.44
C VAL A 44 -2.58 -5.39 23.79
N LEU A 45 -3.00 -4.55 24.75
CA LEU A 45 -2.37 -4.49 26.07
C LEU A 45 -2.79 -5.59 27.06
N ARG A 46 -3.87 -6.35 26.84
CA ARG A 46 -4.25 -7.45 27.75
C ARG A 46 -3.56 -8.79 27.46
N ARG A 47 -2.87 -8.93 26.33
CA ARG A 47 -2.10 -10.16 26.02
C ARG A 47 -0.64 -10.12 26.49
N ALA A 48 -0.18 -8.98 27.02
CA ALA A 48 1.18 -8.81 27.54
C ALA A 48 1.34 -9.19 29.03
N ALA A 49 0.24 -9.47 29.76
CA ALA A 49 0.26 -9.70 31.20
C ALA A 49 0.22 -11.17 31.64
N GLN A 50 0.40 -12.13 30.73
CA GLN A 50 0.38 -13.57 31.04
C GLN A 50 1.69 -14.29 30.72
N PHE A 51 2.80 -13.57 30.55
CA PHE A 51 4.09 -14.25 30.58
C PHE A 51 4.35 -14.68 32.03
N PRO A 52 4.42 -15.98 32.34
CA PRO A 52 4.96 -16.40 33.63
C PRO A 52 6.34 -15.79 33.73
N VAL A 53 6.60 -15.04 34.81
CA VAL A 53 7.96 -14.60 35.13
C VAL A 53 8.79 -15.89 35.27
N PRO A 54 9.80 -16.12 34.42
CA PRO A 54 10.64 -17.30 34.58
C PRO A 54 11.27 -17.24 35.96
N GLN A 55 11.04 -18.26 36.80
CA GLN A 55 11.73 -18.37 38.07
C GLN A 55 13.24 -18.47 37.78
N ALA A 56 14.08 -17.91 38.64
CA ALA A 56 15.54 -17.86 38.43
C ALA A 56 16.19 -19.25 38.21
N SER A 57 15.48 -20.33 38.55
CA SER A 57 15.84 -21.73 38.33
C SER A 57 15.64 -22.23 36.89
N ASP A 58 14.89 -21.52 36.03
CA ASP A 58 14.65 -21.88 34.62
C ASP A 58 15.62 -21.21 33.64
N LEU A 59 16.59 -20.44 34.15
CA LEU A 59 17.62 -19.85 33.31
C LEU A 59 18.53 -20.96 32.78
N PRO A 60 18.74 -21.06 31.45
CA PRO A 60 19.76 -21.95 30.92
C PRO A 60 21.10 -21.57 31.56
N ARG A 61 21.89 -22.59 31.92
CA ARG A 61 23.24 -22.41 32.46
C ARG A 61 23.97 -21.32 31.66
N PRO A 62 24.76 -20.45 32.32
CA PRO A 62 25.52 -19.42 31.61
C PRO A 62 26.27 -20.10 30.48
N LEU A 63 25.95 -19.68 29.25
CA LEU A 63 26.64 -20.12 28.05
C LEU A 63 28.12 -19.88 28.30
N ARG A 64 28.90 -20.96 28.39
CA ARG A 64 30.35 -20.84 28.33
C ARG A 64 30.65 -20.15 27.01
N LEU A 65 31.14 -18.92 27.08
CA LEU A 65 31.67 -18.25 25.92
C LEU A 65 32.73 -19.18 25.31
N PRO A 66 32.66 -19.51 24.01
CA PRO A 66 33.75 -20.20 23.36
C PRO A 66 35.03 -19.36 23.54
N PRO A 67 36.20 -20.01 23.67
CA PRO A 67 37.46 -19.30 23.78
C PRO A 67 37.62 -18.31 22.61
N PRO A 68 38.24 -17.13 22.83
CA PRO A 68 38.42 -16.13 21.79
C PRO A 68 39.26 -16.73 20.64
N GLY A 69 38.60 -17.16 19.56
CA GLY A 69 39.28 -17.80 18.43
C GLY A 69 38.37 -18.68 17.56
N GLU A 70 37.27 -19.21 18.08
CA GLU A 70 36.32 -20.05 17.32
C GLU A 70 34.93 -19.41 17.29
N LEU A 71 34.80 -18.30 16.57
CA LEU A 71 33.48 -17.95 16.03
C LEU A 71 33.31 -18.77 14.74
N PRO A 72 32.23 -19.56 14.59
CA PRO A 72 31.90 -20.12 13.29
C PRO A 72 31.80 -18.95 12.30
N PRO A 73 32.27 -19.10 11.05
CA PRO A 73 32.13 -18.04 10.06
C PRO A 73 30.65 -17.69 10.00
N LEU A 74 30.32 -16.44 10.36
CA LEU A 74 29.00 -15.90 10.15
C LEU A 74 28.69 -16.19 8.68
N VAL A 75 27.63 -16.95 8.42
CA VAL A 75 27.09 -17.13 7.07
C VAL A 75 26.69 -15.72 6.64
N GLN A 76 27.61 -15.02 6.00
CA GLN A 76 27.37 -13.69 5.47
C GLN A 76 26.28 -13.91 4.41
N PRO A 77 25.10 -13.27 4.53
CA PRO A 77 24.17 -13.19 3.42
C PRO A 77 24.96 -12.73 2.20
N PRO A 78 24.69 -13.29 0.99
CA PRO A 78 25.44 -12.96 -0.20
C PRO A 78 25.59 -11.44 -0.31
N ALA A 79 26.83 -10.98 -0.31
CA ALA A 79 27.14 -9.56 -0.33
C ALA A 79 26.45 -8.94 -1.54
N LEU A 80 25.46 -8.08 -1.28
CA LEU A 80 24.83 -7.29 -2.33
C LEU A 80 25.93 -6.53 -3.08
N PRO A 81 25.88 -6.45 -4.42
CA PRO A 81 26.85 -5.68 -5.17
C PRO A 81 26.87 -4.25 -4.62
N GLN A 82 27.99 -3.91 -3.98
CA GLN A 82 28.15 -2.66 -3.25
C GLN A 82 28.05 -1.48 -4.22
N GLY A 83 27.13 -0.56 -3.94
CA GLY A 83 27.24 0.83 -4.42
C GLY A 83 25.95 1.47 -4.93
N GLU A 84 24.99 0.72 -5.44
CA GLU A 84 23.82 1.34 -6.12
C GLU A 84 22.45 0.81 -5.68
N TRP A 85 22.36 -0.45 -5.27
CA TRP A 85 21.09 -1.10 -4.97
C TRP A 85 20.86 -1.17 -3.47
N THR A 86 19.75 -0.59 -3.00
CA THR A 86 19.37 -0.61 -1.57
C THR A 86 18.48 -1.81 -1.28
N ASP A 87 18.83 -2.62 -0.27
CA ASP A 87 17.96 -3.72 0.19
C ASP A 87 16.63 -3.17 0.72
N ALA A 88 15.55 -3.49 0.02
CA ALA A 88 14.19 -3.07 0.32
C ALA A 88 13.60 -3.72 1.57
N SER A 89 14.16 -4.85 2.04
CA SER A 89 13.71 -5.54 3.26
C SER A 89 14.20 -4.83 4.53
N LEU A 90 15.36 -4.19 4.45
CA LEU A 90 16.03 -3.56 5.59
C LEU A 90 15.86 -2.05 5.59
N ASN A 91 15.95 -1.43 4.42
CA ASN A 91 16.13 0.02 4.31
C ASN A 91 15.14 0.67 3.35
N ALA A 92 14.89 1.96 3.60
CA ALA A 92 14.24 2.84 2.65
C ALA A 92 15.31 3.53 1.81
N VAL A 93 15.06 3.72 0.52
CA VAL A 93 15.92 4.51 -0.37
C VAL A 93 15.49 5.97 -0.29
N GLN A 94 16.44 6.90 -0.22
CA GLN A 94 16.16 8.33 -0.20
C GLN A 94 16.92 9.03 -1.31
N LYS A 95 16.23 9.93 -2.01
CA LYS A 95 16.83 10.81 -3.01
C LYS A 95 16.23 12.20 -2.88
N GLY A 96 17.09 13.17 -2.57
CA GLY A 96 16.67 14.52 -2.23
C GLY A 96 15.68 14.54 -1.07
N ASP A 97 14.53 15.18 -1.30
CA ASP A 97 13.44 15.34 -0.34
C ASP A 97 12.47 14.14 -0.30
N ILE A 98 12.69 13.10 -1.11
CA ILE A 98 11.80 11.93 -1.20
C ILE A 98 12.47 10.69 -0.62
N ARG A 99 11.75 10.01 0.28
CA ARG A 99 12.12 8.69 0.81
C ARG A 99 11.08 7.66 0.39
N VAL A 100 11.52 6.58 -0.25
CA VAL A 100 10.68 5.48 -0.71
C VAL A 100 10.99 4.23 0.11
N ARG A 101 9.93 3.58 0.60
CA ARG A 101 10.01 2.31 1.33
C ARG A 101 9.08 1.29 0.70
N VAL A 102 9.55 0.05 0.56
CA VAL A 102 8.69 -1.09 0.19
C VAL A 102 7.96 -1.56 1.43
N LEU A 103 6.62 -1.53 1.41
CA LEU A 103 5.78 -2.02 2.50
C LEU A 103 5.53 -3.53 2.38
N GLY A 104 5.45 -4.03 1.16
CA GLY A 104 5.29 -5.46 0.89
C GLY A 104 5.23 -5.77 -0.59
N VAL A 105 5.53 -7.03 -0.91
CA VAL A 105 5.44 -7.58 -2.26
C VAL A 105 4.58 -8.83 -2.20
N ARG A 106 3.60 -8.94 -3.10
CA ARG A 106 2.65 -10.05 -3.14
C ARG A 106 2.53 -10.61 -4.54
N LEU A 107 2.54 -11.93 -4.63
CA LEU A 107 2.26 -12.68 -5.84
C LEU A 107 0.89 -13.35 -5.67
N GLY A 108 -0.10 -12.90 -6.43
CA GLY A 108 -1.48 -13.35 -6.28
C GLY A 108 -2.45 -12.55 -7.14
N ARG A 109 -3.75 -12.76 -6.92
CA ARG A 109 -4.78 -11.96 -7.59
C ARG A 109 -4.91 -10.61 -6.89
N VAL A 110 -4.94 -9.52 -7.66
CA VAL A 110 -5.00 -8.15 -7.12
C VAL A 110 -6.47 -7.71 -7.10
N PRO A 111 -7.00 -7.20 -5.98
CA PRO A 111 -8.36 -6.69 -5.92
C PRO A 111 -8.49 -5.42 -6.76
N LEU A 112 -9.48 -5.41 -7.65
CA LEU A 112 -9.75 -4.29 -8.54
C LEU A 112 -10.68 -3.27 -7.85
N ALA A 113 -10.33 -1.98 -7.97
CA ALA A 113 -11.22 -0.87 -7.65
C ALA A 113 -12.05 -0.52 -8.89
N GLY A 114 -13.39 -0.51 -8.76
CA GLY A 114 -14.27 -0.06 -9.85
C GLY A 114 -15.67 -0.68 -9.88
N SER A 115 -15.90 -1.77 -9.14
CA SER A 115 -17.21 -2.43 -9.03
C SER A 115 -17.64 -2.55 -7.56
N SER A 116 -18.96 -2.57 -7.31
CA SER A 116 -19.56 -2.77 -5.98
C SER A 116 -19.18 -4.09 -5.31
N ASN A 117 -18.59 -5.02 -6.08
CA ASN A 117 -17.91 -6.21 -5.61
C ASN A 117 -16.49 -6.20 -6.21
N PRO A 118 -15.41 -5.98 -5.44
CA PRO A 118 -14.06 -5.93 -5.98
C PRO A 118 -13.66 -7.33 -6.47
N GLU A 119 -13.79 -7.56 -7.77
CA GLU A 119 -13.37 -8.82 -8.36
C GLU A 119 -11.84 -8.88 -8.41
N PRO A 120 -11.22 -9.99 -7.97
CA PRO A 120 -9.79 -10.18 -8.10
C PRO A 120 -9.40 -10.30 -9.58
N SER A 121 -8.19 -9.86 -9.94
CA SER A 121 -7.67 -10.06 -11.29
C SER A 121 -7.75 -11.53 -11.72
N ALA A 122 -8.15 -11.78 -12.98
CA ALA A 122 -8.27 -13.13 -13.52
C ALA A 122 -6.93 -13.90 -13.45
N ASP A 123 -5.83 -13.17 -13.68
CA ASP A 123 -4.48 -13.72 -13.66
C ASP A 123 -3.75 -13.40 -12.35
N THR A 124 -2.82 -14.28 -12.00
CA THR A 124 -1.82 -14.02 -10.96
C THR A 124 -0.92 -12.86 -11.42
N LYS A 125 -0.84 -11.82 -10.59
CA LYS A 125 0.02 -10.66 -10.82
C LYS A 125 0.99 -10.49 -9.66
N LEU A 126 2.11 -9.82 -9.93
CA LEU A 126 3.04 -9.38 -8.90
C LEU A 126 2.67 -7.94 -8.53
N SER A 127 2.33 -7.71 -7.27
CA SER A 127 2.02 -6.39 -6.73
C SER A 127 3.06 -5.95 -5.72
N ILE A 128 3.51 -4.69 -5.84
CA ILE A 128 4.49 -4.07 -4.96
C ILE A 128 3.83 -2.84 -4.34
N GLN A 129 3.69 -2.84 -3.02
CA GLN A 129 3.18 -1.69 -2.28
C GLN A 129 4.34 -0.82 -1.81
N LEU A 130 4.32 0.43 -2.23
CA LEU A 130 5.32 1.44 -1.90
C LEU A 130 4.72 2.50 -0.99
N ARG A 131 5.54 3.03 -0.09
CA ARG A 131 5.26 4.25 0.66
C ARG A 131 6.29 5.30 0.29
N ILE A 132 5.79 6.42 -0.21
CA ILE A 132 6.59 7.58 -0.63
C ILE A 132 6.35 8.68 0.39
N ASN A 133 7.42 9.12 1.05
CA ASN A 133 7.39 10.18 2.05
C ASN A 133 8.14 11.41 1.52
N ASN A 134 7.55 12.60 1.69
CA ASN A 134 8.28 13.84 1.56
C ASN A 134 8.95 14.16 2.90
N VAL A 135 10.26 13.93 2.97
CA VAL A 135 11.11 14.24 4.13
C VAL A 135 11.68 15.66 4.08
N GLY A 136 11.48 16.37 2.98
CA GLY A 136 11.80 17.79 2.86
C GLY A 136 10.89 18.65 3.73
N THR A 137 11.35 19.85 4.07
CA THR A 137 10.64 20.78 4.96
C THR A 137 10.05 21.99 4.25
N ARG A 138 10.45 22.24 2.99
CA ARG A 138 10.25 23.55 2.34
C ARG A 138 9.22 23.56 1.23
N ARG A 139 9.04 22.45 0.51
CA ARG A 139 8.22 22.42 -0.71
C ARG A 139 7.29 21.23 -0.77
N LYS A 140 6.13 21.47 -1.37
CA LYS A 140 5.22 20.43 -1.86
C LYS A 140 5.84 19.80 -3.10
N ILE A 141 5.78 18.48 -3.21
CA ILE A 141 6.25 17.73 -4.36
C ILE A 141 5.04 17.17 -5.08
N ASP A 142 4.95 17.42 -6.38
CA ASP A 142 3.95 16.79 -7.24
C ASP A 142 4.51 15.46 -7.73
N TYR A 143 3.87 14.38 -7.30
CA TYR A 143 4.26 13.02 -7.58
C TYR A 143 3.37 12.42 -8.67
N LEU A 144 4.00 11.77 -9.63
CA LEU A 144 3.36 10.93 -10.65
C LEU A 144 3.61 9.46 -10.33
N SER A 145 2.58 8.63 -10.42
CA SER A 145 2.70 7.19 -10.14
C SER A 145 3.64 6.51 -11.14
N TRP A 146 4.43 5.57 -10.64
CA TRP A 146 5.26 4.71 -11.48
C TRP A 146 4.48 3.53 -12.10
N GLY A 147 3.21 3.33 -11.71
CA GLY A 147 2.43 2.12 -12.01
C GLY A 147 1.36 2.27 -13.09
N ASP A 148 1.02 3.50 -13.51
CA ASP A 148 -0.11 3.75 -14.43
C ASP A 148 0.37 3.96 -15.87
N ALA A 149 0.80 2.86 -16.52
CA ALA A 149 1.29 2.87 -17.89
C ALA A 149 0.20 3.21 -18.93
N GLU A 150 -1.07 2.93 -18.64
CA GLU A 150 -2.19 3.25 -19.54
C GLU A 150 -2.53 4.75 -19.55
N ARG A 151 -2.48 5.44 -18.40
CA ARG A 151 -2.80 6.88 -18.34
C ARG A 151 -1.58 7.78 -18.41
N THR A 152 -0.40 7.26 -18.11
CA THR A 152 0.86 8.00 -18.19
C THR A 152 1.85 7.30 -19.12
N PRO A 153 1.51 7.07 -20.40
CA PRO A 153 2.36 6.31 -21.34
C PRO A 153 3.70 6.99 -21.63
N THR A 154 3.77 8.32 -21.47
CA THR A 154 5.00 9.12 -21.56
C THR A 154 5.59 9.46 -20.19
N GLY A 155 5.02 8.89 -19.13
CA GLY A 155 5.42 9.14 -17.75
C GLY A 155 6.67 8.36 -17.33
N PRO A 156 7.23 8.69 -16.16
CA PRO A 156 8.32 7.95 -15.55
C PRO A 156 7.82 6.61 -15.00
N LEU A 157 7.86 5.56 -15.82
CA LEU A 157 7.42 4.22 -15.43
C LEU A 157 8.49 3.49 -14.63
N ALA A 158 8.07 2.67 -13.65
CA ALA A 158 8.97 1.75 -12.96
C ALA A 158 9.48 0.67 -13.93
N VAL A 159 10.69 0.17 -13.65
CA VAL A 159 11.25 -0.99 -14.34
C VAL A 159 11.62 -2.02 -13.29
N LEU A 160 11.15 -3.26 -13.47
CA LEU A 160 11.48 -4.36 -12.57
C LEU A 160 12.29 -5.39 -13.35
N THR A 161 13.46 -5.77 -12.84
CA THR A 161 14.34 -6.78 -13.45
C THR A 161 14.52 -7.94 -12.48
N ASP A 162 14.41 -9.18 -12.92
CA ASP A 162 14.62 -10.35 -12.07
C ASP A 162 16.08 -10.83 -12.06
N SER A 163 16.36 -11.89 -11.29
CA SER A 163 17.69 -12.52 -11.21
C SER A 163 18.15 -13.19 -12.51
N ARG A 164 17.24 -13.37 -13.48
CA ARG A 164 17.50 -13.92 -14.82
C ARG A 164 17.54 -12.83 -15.90
N GLU A 165 17.66 -11.57 -15.49
CA GLU A 165 17.70 -10.40 -16.38
C GLU A 165 16.43 -10.16 -17.20
N ARG A 166 15.31 -10.80 -16.84
CA ARG A 166 14.01 -10.52 -17.46
C ARG A 166 13.46 -9.22 -16.92
N THR A 167 12.99 -8.37 -17.83
CA THR A 167 12.49 -7.04 -17.49
C THR A 167 10.97 -7.00 -17.62
N TYR A 168 10.32 -6.47 -16.58
CA TYR A 168 8.88 -6.32 -16.45
C TYR A 168 8.52 -4.84 -16.41
N LYS A 169 7.48 -4.48 -17.15
CA LYS A 169 6.89 -3.14 -17.12
C LYS A 169 5.63 -3.16 -16.26
N PRO A 170 5.27 -2.04 -15.63
CA PRO A 170 4.02 -1.92 -14.89
C PRO A 170 2.84 -2.11 -15.84
N VAL A 171 1.85 -2.87 -15.39
CA VAL A 171 0.63 -3.20 -16.14
C VAL A 171 -0.59 -2.78 -15.34
N SER A 172 -1.64 -2.35 -16.05
CA SER A 172 -2.96 -2.20 -15.44
C SER A 172 -3.49 -3.58 -15.02
N PRO A 173 -4.04 -3.74 -13.81
CA PRO A 173 -4.49 -5.05 -13.32
C PRO A 173 -5.74 -5.57 -14.07
N ALA A 174 -6.52 -4.69 -14.71
CA ALA A 174 -7.46 -5.03 -15.78
C ALA A 174 -7.76 -3.79 -16.65
N LYS A 175 -8.30 -3.99 -17.86
CA LYS A 175 -8.60 -2.92 -18.82
C LYS A 175 -9.54 -1.88 -18.19
N GLY A 176 -9.03 -0.67 -17.92
CA GLY A 176 -9.79 0.41 -17.31
C GLY A 176 -10.06 0.27 -15.80
N ALA A 177 -9.55 -0.76 -15.14
CA ALA A 177 -9.65 -0.96 -13.69
C ALA A 177 -8.32 -0.65 -12.99
N ARG A 178 -8.38 -0.20 -11.74
CA ARG A 178 -7.20 0.12 -10.92
C ARG A 178 -7.02 -0.90 -9.82
N ALA A 179 -5.79 -1.07 -9.34
CA ALA A 179 -5.59 -1.69 -8.04
C ALA A 179 -6.21 -0.79 -6.97
N LEU A 180 -6.95 -1.38 -6.03
CA LEU A 180 -7.52 -0.64 -4.91
C LEU A 180 -6.40 0.12 -4.16
N GLY A 181 -6.46 1.45 -4.17
CA GLY A 181 -5.47 2.32 -3.51
C GLY A 181 -4.42 2.96 -4.44
N SER A 182 -4.33 2.57 -5.72
CA SER A 182 -3.44 3.24 -6.68
C SER A 182 -3.93 4.66 -6.99
N ARG A 183 -3.01 5.63 -7.03
CA ARG A 183 -3.29 7.04 -7.33
C ARG A 183 -2.42 7.48 -8.50
N PRO A 184 -2.98 8.01 -9.60
CA PRO A 184 -2.19 8.37 -10.79
C PRO A 184 -1.22 9.52 -10.51
N ALA A 185 -1.61 10.44 -9.63
CA ALA A 185 -0.78 11.53 -9.17
C ALA A 185 -1.16 11.88 -7.73
N ALA A 186 -0.21 12.43 -6.98
CA ALA A 186 -0.43 12.90 -5.64
C ALA A 186 0.38 14.15 -5.34
N ALA A 187 -0.23 15.06 -4.59
CA ALA A 187 0.47 16.12 -3.90
C ALA A 187 1.10 15.55 -2.62
N LEU A 188 2.42 15.66 -2.45
CA LEU A 188 3.10 15.37 -1.19
C LEU A 188 3.59 16.67 -0.53
N PRO A 189 2.84 17.24 0.42
CA PRO A 189 3.35 18.27 1.32
C PRO A 189 4.51 17.76 2.20
N PRO A 190 5.34 18.66 2.75
CA PRO A 190 6.37 18.32 3.75
C PRO A 190 5.84 17.44 4.89
N GLY A 191 6.57 16.37 5.21
CA GLY A 191 6.22 15.43 6.29
C GLY A 191 5.00 14.53 6.00
N LYS A 192 4.40 14.61 4.80
CA LYS A 192 3.31 13.73 4.39
C LYS A 192 3.83 12.56 3.55
N TYR A 193 2.99 11.54 3.47
CA TYR A 193 3.24 10.35 2.68
C TYR A 193 2.06 10.00 1.79
N VAL A 194 2.35 9.28 0.72
CA VAL A 194 1.37 8.61 -0.12
C VAL A 194 1.78 7.15 -0.28
N GLU A 195 0.79 6.28 -0.39
CA GLU A 195 1.00 4.88 -0.76
C GLU A 195 0.69 4.72 -2.24
N ASP A 196 1.55 4.00 -2.95
CA ASP A 196 1.36 3.65 -4.35
C ASP A 196 1.48 2.14 -4.54
N PHE A 197 0.76 1.63 -5.54
CA PHE A 197 0.70 0.22 -5.86
C PHE A 197 1.16 0.01 -7.29
N LEU A 198 2.26 -0.72 -7.44
CA LEU A 198 2.78 -1.13 -8.74
C LEU A 198 2.34 -2.57 -9.00
N VAL A 199 1.81 -2.81 -10.20
CA VAL A 199 1.38 -4.15 -10.62
C VAL A 199 2.21 -4.54 -11.84
N PHE A 200 2.74 -5.76 -11.82
CA PHE A 200 3.55 -6.36 -12.87
C PHE A 200 2.97 -7.74 -13.21
N ASP A 201 3.32 -8.26 -14.38
CA ASP A 201 3.05 -9.65 -14.71
C ASP A 201 3.83 -10.59 -13.76
N ALA A 202 3.20 -11.71 -13.41
CA ALA A 202 3.84 -12.72 -12.60
C ALA A 202 5.05 -13.31 -13.35
N PRO A 203 6.20 -13.51 -12.68
CA PRO A 203 7.29 -14.25 -13.29
C PRO A 203 6.82 -15.70 -13.56
N PRO A 204 7.22 -16.32 -14.68
CA PRO A 204 6.85 -17.70 -14.97
C PRO A 204 7.60 -18.71 -14.08
N ASP A 205 8.66 -18.28 -13.41
CA ASP A 205 9.51 -19.12 -12.54
C ASP A 205 9.74 -18.44 -11.19
N GLU A 206 10.12 -19.24 -10.18
CA GLU A 206 10.68 -18.70 -8.94
C GLU A 206 12.04 -18.06 -9.22
N VAL A 207 12.22 -16.83 -8.75
CA VAL A 207 13.44 -16.03 -8.93
C VAL A 207 14.05 -15.73 -7.57
N GLU A 208 15.35 -15.46 -7.51
CA GLU A 208 16.05 -15.25 -6.23
C GLU A 208 15.81 -13.84 -5.68
N TYR A 209 15.73 -12.86 -6.58
CA TYR A 209 15.53 -11.46 -6.25
C TYR A 209 14.90 -10.70 -7.42
N PHE A 210 14.36 -9.53 -7.09
CA PHE A 210 14.00 -8.50 -8.06
C PHE A 210 14.78 -7.23 -7.81
N ARG A 211 15.04 -6.49 -8.88
CA ARG A 211 15.66 -5.18 -8.91
C ARG A 211 14.63 -4.19 -9.44
N LEU A 212 14.15 -3.32 -8.56
CA LEU A 212 13.17 -2.30 -8.87
C LEU A 212 13.89 -0.96 -9.09
N GLU A 213 13.80 -0.44 -10.30
CA GLU A 213 14.26 0.89 -10.67
C GLU A 213 13.07 1.86 -10.77
N LEU A 214 13.17 2.97 -10.05
CA LEU A 214 12.15 4.00 -9.97
C LEU A 214 12.74 5.33 -10.49
N PRO A 215 12.33 5.82 -11.67
CA PRO A 215 12.83 7.09 -12.18
C PRO A 215 12.45 8.26 -11.27
N ALA A 216 13.42 9.11 -10.95
CA ALA A 216 13.24 10.30 -10.13
C ALA A 216 12.40 11.40 -10.82
N ALA A 217 12.22 11.28 -12.13
CA ALA A 217 11.37 12.14 -12.92
C ALA A 217 9.90 12.13 -12.42
N ALA A 218 9.49 11.08 -11.70
CA ALA A 218 8.17 11.00 -11.04
C ALA A 218 7.93 12.11 -10.02
N PHE A 219 8.98 12.76 -9.51
CA PHE A 219 8.89 13.88 -8.59
C PHE A 219 9.68 15.10 -9.08
N GLY A 220 9.93 15.18 -10.40
CA GLY A 220 10.58 16.33 -11.03
C GLY A 220 12.09 16.41 -10.82
N ASP A 221 12.77 15.29 -10.56
CA ASP A 221 14.22 15.22 -10.35
C ASP A 221 14.88 14.26 -11.36
N ALA A 222 16.22 14.30 -11.51
CA ALA A 222 16.96 13.51 -12.50
C ALA A 222 17.56 12.23 -11.90
N GLY A 223 17.66 11.13 -12.67
CA GLY A 223 18.22 9.85 -12.22
C GLY A 223 17.16 8.87 -11.71
N SER A 224 17.57 7.85 -10.96
CA SER A 224 16.69 6.76 -10.51
C SER A 224 16.96 6.36 -9.06
N LEU A 225 15.95 5.81 -8.38
CA LEU A 225 16.10 5.09 -7.12
C LEU A 225 16.15 3.60 -7.41
N LYS A 226 17.11 2.90 -6.82
CA LYS A 226 17.40 1.49 -7.10
C LYS A 226 17.21 0.66 -5.85
N LEU A 227 16.23 -0.24 -5.89
CA LEU A 227 15.79 -1.09 -4.78
C LEU A 227 16.00 -2.56 -5.12
N HIS A 228 16.68 -3.29 -4.24
CA HIS A 228 16.85 -4.73 -4.30
C HIS A 228 15.80 -5.40 -3.41
N ILE A 229 14.92 -6.19 -4.01
CA ILE A 229 13.81 -6.89 -3.35
C ILE A 229 14.16 -8.38 -3.32
N PRO A 230 14.57 -8.93 -2.16
CA PRO A 230 14.82 -10.37 -2.06
C PRO A 230 13.50 -11.16 -2.17
N TRP A 231 13.56 -12.37 -2.74
CA TRP A 231 12.37 -13.24 -2.87
C TRP A 231 11.71 -13.56 -1.52
N THR A 232 12.48 -13.56 -0.44
CA THR A 232 11.97 -13.74 0.94
C THR A 232 10.95 -12.69 1.36
N LEU A 233 10.93 -11.52 0.71
CA LEU A 233 9.95 -10.46 0.95
C LEU A 233 8.65 -10.67 0.16
N VAL A 234 8.65 -11.58 -0.82
CA VAL A 234 7.50 -11.89 -1.69
C VAL A 234 6.59 -12.87 -0.98
N LYS A 235 5.37 -12.42 -0.68
CA LYS A 235 4.32 -13.29 -0.12
C LYS A 235 3.49 -13.88 -1.26
N LYS A 236 3.49 -15.21 -1.38
CA LYS A 236 2.56 -15.94 -2.26
C LYS A 236 1.20 -16.02 -1.55
N GLY A 237 0.11 -15.61 -2.18
CA GLY A 237 -1.23 -15.78 -1.60
C GLY A 237 -2.32 -14.88 -2.17
N GLY A 238 -3.50 -15.48 -2.38
CA GLY A 238 -4.76 -14.87 -2.78
C GLY A 238 -5.91 -15.16 -1.81
N ASP A 239 -5.61 -15.42 -0.53
CA ASP A 239 -6.63 -15.63 0.50
C ASP A 239 -6.79 -14.35 1.34
N ALA A 240 -7.79 -13.56 0.95
CA ALA A 240 -8.53 -12.69 1.84
C ALA A 240 -10.01 -12.79 1.46
#